data_AF-A0AAJ4W243-F1
#
_entry.id   AF-A0AAJ4W243-F1
#
_cell.length_a   1.000
_cell.length_b   1.000
_cell.length_c   1.000
_cell.angle_alpha   90.00
_cell.angle_beta   90.00
_cell.angle_gamma   90.00
#
_symmetry.space_group_name_H-M   'P 1'
#
loop_
_entity.id
_entity.type
_entity.pdbx_description
1 polymer ?
#
loop_
_entity_poly.entity_id
_entity_poly.type
_entity_poly.pdbx_seq_one_letter_code
_entity_poly.pdbx_strand_id
1 'polypeptide(L)'
;MNANYYNLLDKKESLKKDNRDMLIAGIIGVLLAYFMITRPSYPSKDSFTWSNLLSLYAMAFYIGFSFVAGWKVLHNFTGKFFLFLPLIGWVIYLFLKIALSLIIGSYLYGIFRFFNNLYQTYLIDKQISDY
;
A
#
# COMPACT_ATOMS: atom_id res chain seq x y z
N MET A 1 -26.81 -20.22 14.99
CA MET A 1 -26.09 -19.02 14.49
C MET A 1 -25.84 -19.17 13.00
N ASN A 2 -26.08 -18.12 12.21
CA ASN A 2 -26.13 -18.17 10.75
C ASN A 2 -24.71 -18.14 10.14
N ALA A 3 -24.39 -19.06 9.23
CA ALA A 3 -23.08 -19.08 8.53
C ALA A 3 -22.78 -17.76 7.80
N ASN A 4 -23.82 -17.04 7.35
CA ASN A 4 -23.67 -15.75 6.69
C ASN A 4 -23.09 -14.67 7.63
N TYR A 5 -23.46 -14.71 8.92
CA TYR A 5 -22.96 -13.76 9.91
C TYR A 5 -21.44 -13.87 10.10
N TYR A 6 -20.92 -15.10 10.21
CA TYR A 6 -19.47 -15.33 10.34
C TYR A 6 -18.69 -14.92 9.08
N ASN A 7 -19.25 -15.17 7.89
CA ASN A 7 -18.64 -14.72 6.63
C ASN A 7 -18.53 -13.18 6.56
N LEU A 8 -19.53 -12.46 7.07
CA LEU A 8 -19.51 -11.00 7.13
C LEU A 8 -18.45 -10.48 8.11
N LEU A 9 -18.30 -11.13 9.28
CA LEU A 9 -17.26 -10.79 10.25
C LEU A 9 -15.85 -11.01 9.68
N ASP A 10 -15.60 -12.15 9.04
CA ASP A 10 -14.30 -12.45 8.43
C ASP A 10 -13.98 -11.46 7.28
N LYS A 11 -14.98 -11.14 6.44
CA LYS A 11 -14.83 -10.12 5.41
C LYS A 11 -14.47 -8.75 6.01
N LYS A 12 -15.15 -8.32 7.08
CA LYS A 12 -14.85 -7.07 7.79
C LYS A 12 -13.42 -7.05 8.33
N GLU A 13 -12.98 -8.14 8.94
CA GLU A 13 -11.62 -8.26 9.49
C GLU A 13 -10.56 -8.16 8.38
N SER A 14 -10.80 -8.82 7.24
CA SER A 14 -9.90 -8.76 6.09
C SER A 14 -9.74 -7.35 5.51
N LEU A 15 -10.84 -6.57 5.44
CA LEU A 15 -10.82 -5.18 4.99
C LEU A 15 -10.08 -4.26 5.95
N LYS A 16 -10.30 -4.43 7.26
CA LYS A 16 -9.56 -3.68 8.29
C LYS A 16 -8.06 -3.98 8.25
N LYS A 17 -7.70 -5.24 8.05
CA LYS A 17 -6.31 -5.67 7.89
C LYS A 17 -5.68 -5.03 6.64
N ASP A 18 -6.39 -5.00 5.50
CA ASP A 18 -5.90 -4.37 4.27
C ASP A 18 -5.58 -2.88 4.49
N ASN A 19 -6.49 -2.14 5.11
CA ASN A 19 -6.28 -0.73 5.42
C ASN A 19 -5.13 -0.51 6.41
N ARG A 20 -4.99 -1.39 7.42
CA ARG A 20 -3.88 -1.34 8.36
C ARG A 20 -2.53 -1.55 7.68
N ASP A 21 -2.43 -2.54 6.80
CA ASP A 21 -1.20 -2.83 6.06
C ASP A 21 -0.80 -1.64 5.16
N MET A 22 -1.77 -0.97 4.54
CA MET A 22 -1.54 0.26 3.76
C MET A 22 -1.02 1.41 4.63
N LEU A 23 -1.61 1.63 5.81
CA LEU A 23 -1.13 2.66 6.75
C LEU A 23 0.28 2.37 7.27
N ILE A 24 0.56 1.12 7.63
CA ILE A 24 1.90 0.69 8.08
C ILE A 24 2.93 0.94 6.99
N ALA A 25 2.63 0.59 5.74
CA ALA A 25 3.53 0.83 4.62
C ALA A 25 3.75 2.33 4.34
N GLY A 26 2.73 3.16 4.54
CA GLY A 26 2.89 4.62 4.52
C GLY A 26 3.86 5.11 5.59
N ILE A 27 3.74 4.65 6.84
CA ILE A 27 4.67 4.98 7.93
C ILE A 27 6.09 4.51 7.62
N ILE A 28 6.25 3.29 7.10
CA ILE A 28 7.56 2.77 6.65
C ILE A 28 8.14 3.67 5.55
N GLY A 29 7.32 4.13 4.61
CA GLY A 29 7.73 5.09 3.58
C GLY A 29 8.30 6.39 4.17
N VAL A 30 7.65 6.94 5.19
CA VAL A 30 8.13 8.13 5.91
C VAL A 30 9.45 7.85 6.62
N LEU A 31 9.59 6.71 7.31
CA LEU A 31 10.83 6.32 7.98
C LEU A 31 11.99 6.15 7.00
N LEU A 32 11.73 5.55 5.84
CA LEU A 32 12.71 5.44 4.76
C LEU A 32 13.14 6.81 4.24
N ALA A 33 12.19 7.72 4.02
CA ALA A 33 12.49 9.08 3.59
C ALA A 33 13.33 9.85 4.62
N TYR A 34 13.00 9.72 5.91
CA TYR A 34 13.80 10.28 7.00
C TYR A 34 15.23 9.74 7.00
N PHE A 35 15.38 8.41 6.86
CA PHE A 35 16.69 7.77 6.77
C PHE A 35 17.49 8.25 5.53
N MET A 36 16.83 8.51 4.41
CA MET A 36 17.50 9.03 3.21
C MET A 36 17.98 10.48 3.37
N ILE A 37 17.18 11.35 3.99
CA ILE A 37 17.53 12.77 4.21
C ILE A 37 18.66 12.92 5.24
N THR A 38 18.76 12.00 6.20
CA THR A 38 19.79 12.05 7.26
C THR A 38 21.17 11.58 6.78
N ARG A 39 21.31 11.16 5.52
CA ARG A 39 22.60 10.78 4.95
C ARG A 39 23.50 12.00 4.71
N PRO A 40 24.82 11.89 4.97
CA PRO A 40 25.75 13.01 4.87
C PRO A 40 25.93 13.56 3.44
N SER A 41 25.53 12.79 2.42
CA SER A 41 25.61 13.20 1.01
C SER A 41 24.39 13.99 0.52
N TYR A 42 23.37 14.18 1.36
CA TYR A 42 22.21 15.01 1.01
C TYR A 42 22.55 16.49 1.23
N PRO A 43 22.12 17.41 0.33
CA PRO A 43 22.36 18.84 0.51
C PRO A 43 21.93 19.30 1.90
N SER A 44 22.70 20.21 2.50
CA SER A 44 22.58 20.59 3.92
C SER A 44 21.12 20.91 4.28
N LYS A 45 20.70 20.51 5.49
CA LYS A 45 19.33 20.69 6.00
C LYS A 45 18.87 22.15 5.94
N ASP A 46 19.81 23.09 5.88
CA ASP A 46 19.59 24.53 5.77
C ASP A 46 19.00 24.96 4.41
N SER A 47 19.10 24.10 3.39
CA SER A 47 18.53 24.34 2.05
C SER A 47 17.04 23.96 1.92
N PHE A 48 16.45 23.33 2.94
CA PHE A 48 15.07 22.86 2.90
C PHE A 48 14.15 23.73 3.75
N THR A 49 13.13 24.33 3.12
CA THR A 49 12.03 24.97 3.84
C THR A 49 11.15 23.92 4.53
N TRP A 50 10.47 24.31 5.61
CA TRP A 50 9.47 23.45 6.29
C TRP A 50 8.40 22.92 5.34
N SER A 51 7.99 23.71 4.34
CA SER A 51 7.04 23.30 3.31
C SER A 51 7.58 22.14 2.45
N ASN A 52 8.86 22.17 2.10
CA ASN A 52 9.49 21.12 1.30
C ASN A 52 9.64 19.84 2.12
N LEU A 53 9.99 19.93 3.41
CA LEU A 53 10.08 18.76 4.29
C LEU A 53 8.71 18.08 4.40
N LEU A 54 7.66 18.88 4.64
CA LEU A 54 6.29 18.39 4.73
C LEU A 54 5.86 17.69 3.43
N SER A 55 6.11 18.32 2.26
CA SER A 55 5.73 17.74 0.97
C SER A 55 6.46 16.43 0.69
N LEU A 56 7.75 16.34 1.05
CA LEU A 56 8.54 15.13 0.88
C LEU A 56 8.03 14.00 1.78
N TYR A 57 7.77 14.25 3.06
CA TYR A 57 7.21 13.23 3.95
C TYR A 57 5.79 12.81 3.53
N ALA A 58 4.95 13.77 3.09
CA ALA A 58 3.62 13.46 2.58
C ALA A 58 3.69 12.60 1.31
N MET A 59 4.62 12.89 0.41
CA MET A 59 4.84 12.11 -0.80
C MET A 59 5.39 10.72 -0.48
N ALA A 60 6.33 10.60 0.46
CA ALA A 60 6.86 9.32 0.92
C ALA A 60 5.78 8.44 1.58
N PHE A 61 4.92 9.05 2.41
CA PHE A 61 3.76 8.38 2.98
C PHE A 61 2.82 7.89 1.88
N TYR A 62 2.48 8.76 0.91
CA TYR A 62 1.59 8.42 -0.18
C TYR A 62 2.12 7.28 -1.05
N ILE A 63 3.42 7.30 -1.36
CA ILE A 63 4.08 6.26 -2.14
C ILE A 63 4.04 4.92 -1.39
N GLY A 64 4.44 4.90 -0.10
CA GLY A 64 4.41 3.69 0.72
C GLY A 64 3.01 3.12 0.88
N PHE A 65 2.02 4.00 1.15
CA PHE A 65 0.61 3.64 1.27
C PHE A 65 0.07 3.01 -0.01
N SER A 66 0.38 3.63 -1.15
CA SER A 66 -0.11 3.22 -2.46
C SER A 66 0.60 1.96 -2.98
N PHE A 67 1.86 1.73 -2.57
CA PHE A 67 2.63 0.56 -2.96
C PHE A 67 1.94 -0.76 -2.56
N VAL A 68 1.31 -0.83 -1.39
CA VAL A 68 0.60 -2.04 -0.95
C VAL A 68 -0.56 -2.38 -1.89
N ALA A 69 -1.31 -1.37 -2.33
CA ALA A 69 -2.41 -1.55 -3.27
C ALA A 69 -1.90 -2.04 -4.63
N GLY A 70 -0.86 -1.41 -5.16
CA GLY A 70 -0.21 -1.81 -6.42
C GLY A 70 0.37 -3.22 -6.36
N TRP A 71 0.99 -3.59 -5.24
CA TRP A 71 1.65 -4.88 -5.05
C TRP A 71 0.64 -6.02 -5.05
N LYS A 72 -0.50 -5.84 -4.37
CA LYS A 72 -1.58 -6.84 -4.35
C LYS A 72 -2.20 -7.05 -5.73
N VAL A 73 -2.41 -5.97 -6.49
CA VAL A 73 -2.91 -6.05 -7.87
C VAL A 73 -1.92 -6.85 -8.73
N LEU A 74 -0.63 -6.48 -8.67
CA LEU A 74 0.41 -7.16 -9.45
C LEU A 74 0.63 -8.61 -9.02
N HIS A 75 0.50 -8.94 -7.74
CA HIS A 75 0.63 -10.31 -7.26
C HIS A 75 -0.44 -11.23 -7.88
N ASN A 76 -1.69 -10.75 -7.99
CA ASN A 76 -2.77 -11.49 -8.62
C ASN A 76 -2.54 -11.72 -10.12
N PHE A 77 -2.02 -10.71 -10.83
CA PHE A 77 -1.70 -10.85 -12.26
C PHE A 77 -0.53 -11.81 -12.52
N THR A 78 0.44 -11.85 -11.61
CA THR A 78 1.72 -12.49 -11.88
C THR A 78 1.89 -13.89 -11.30
N GLY A 79 0.97 -14.34 -10.44
CA GLY A 79 1.02 -15.67 -9.82
C GLY A 79 1.03 -16.86 -10.80
N LYS A 80 0.74 -16.64 -12.08
CA LYS A 80 0.66 -17.69 -13.11
C LYS A 80 1.88 -17.78 -14.05
N PHE A 81 2.74 -16.77 -14.08
CA PHE A 81 3.82 -16.66 -15.08
C PHE A 81 5.20 -17.10 -14.55
N PHE A 82 5.27 -17.64 -13.34
CA PHE A 82 6.49 -17.60 -12.51
C PHE A 82 7.40 -18.84 -12.57
N LEU A 83 7.02 -19.93 -13.22
CA LEU A 83 7.73 -21.22 -13.02
C LEU A 83 8.96 -21.47 -13.92
N PHE A 84 9.29 -20.57 -14.87
CA PHE A 84 10.28 -20.90 -15.91
C PHE A 84 11.37 -19.86 -16.21
N LEU A 85 11.60 -18.85 -15.36
CA LEU A 85 12.67 -17.87 -15.62
C LEU A 85 14.01 -18.20 -14.92
N PRO A 86 15.17 -18.00 -15.59
CA PRO A 86 16.50 -18.11 -14.98
C PRO A 86 16.70 -17.06 -13.85
N LEU A 87 17.65 -17.29 -12.94
CA LEU A 87 17.93 -16.44 -11.76
C LEU A 87 18.05 -14.92 -12.08
N ILE A 88 18.67 -14.55 -13.21
CA ILE A 88 18.76 -13.15 -13.66
C ILE A 88 17.36 -12.60 -14.03
N GLY A 89 16.52 -13.43 -14.66
CA GLY A 89 15.15 -13.07 -15.03
C GLY A 89 14.29 -12.75 -13.81
N TRP A 90 14.52 -13.42 -12.67
CA TRP A 90 13.85 -13.12 -11.40
C TRP A 90 14.16 -11.73 -10.88
N VAL A 91 15.43 -11.31 -10.93
CA VAL A 91 15.86 -10.00 -10.44
C VAL A 91 15.24 -8.89 -11.28
N ILE A 92 15.37 -8.98 -12.61
CA ILE A 92 14.80 -8.00 -13.55
C ILE A 92 13.28 -7.93 -13.39
N TYR A 93 12.63 -9.09 -13.28
CA TYR A 93 11.20 -9.18 -13.07
C TYR A 93 10.76 -8.53 -11.75
N LEU A 94 11.50 -8.76 -10.66
CA LEU A 94 11.19 -8.18 -9.35
C LEU A 94 11.31 -6.65 -9.38
N PHE A 95 12.33 -6.11 -10.06
CA PHE A 95 12.45 -4.66 -10.30
C PHE A 95 11.27 -4.11 -11.11
N LEU A 96 10.91 -4.78 -12.19
CA LEU A 96 9.78 -4.36 -13.02
C LEU A 96 8.47 -4.38 -12.23
N LYS A 97 8.29 -5.42 -11.40
CA LYS A 97 7.13 -5.59 -10.52
C LYS A 97 7.05 -4.48 -9.47
N ILE A 98 8.17 -4.09 -8.88
CA ILE A 98 8.22 -2.96 -7.93
C ILE A 98 7.87 -1.64 -8.63
N ALA A 99 8.46 -1.38 -9.81
CA ALA A 99 8.21 -0.15 -10.56
C ALA A 99 6.73 -0.03 -10.99
N LEU A 100 6.15 -1.12 -11.52
CA LEU A 100 4.74 -1.17 -11.90
C LEU A 100 3.81 -1.05 -10.69
N SER A 101 4.18 -1.65 -9.55
CA SER A 101 3.44 -1.52 -8.28
C SER A 101 3.37 -0.07 -7.82
N LEU A 102 4.47 0.67 -7.93
CA LEU A 102 4.51 2.09 -7.60
C LEU A 102 3.61 2.90 -8.53
N ILE A 103 3.66 2.68 -9.84
CA ILE A 103 2.85 3.42 -10.82
C ILE A 103 1.35 3.12 -10.63
N ILE A 104 0.97 1.84 -10.64
CA ILE A 104 -0.43 1.41 -10.55
C ILE A 104 -1.02 1.74 -9.18
N GLY A 105 -0.23 1.53 -8.12
CA GLY A 105 -0.61 1.87 -6.77
C GLY A 105 -0.87 3.36 -6.61
N SER A 106 0.08 4.20 -7.02
CA SER A 106 0.04 5.65 -6.79
C SER A 106 -0.92 6.41 -7.71
N TYR A 107 -1.14 5.99 -8.96
CA TYR A 107 -2.01 6.75 -9.86
C TYR A 107 -3.48 6.33 -9.80
N LEU A 108 -3.77 5.06 -9.51
CA LEU A 108 -5.11 4.51 -9.77
C LEU A 108 -5.80 3.92 -8.54
N TYR A 109 -5.05 3.31 -7.60
CA TYR A 109 -5.67 2.40 -6.63
C TYR A 109 -5.48 2.73 -5.15
N GLY A 110 -4.42 3.46 -4.75
CA GLY A 110 -4.09 3.66 -3.34
C GLY A 110 -5.24 4.29 -2.54
N ILE A 111 -5.57 5.55 -2.84
CA ILE A 111 -6.63 6.29 -2.13
C ILE A 111 -8.01 5.68 -2.35
N PHE A 112 -8.36 5.34 -3.59
CA PHE A 112 -9.68 4.80 -3.93
C PHE A 112 -9.98 3.49 -3.19
N ARG A 113 -9.01 2.58 -3.12
CA ARG A 113 -9.15 1.29 -2.42
C ARG A 113 -9.39 1.48 -0.92
N PHE A 114 -8.67 2.40 -0.29
CA PHE A 114 -8.85 2.67 1.13
C PHE A 114 -10.25 3.18 1.45
N PHE A 115 -10.74 4.17 0.68
CA PHE A 115 -12.10 4.68 0.85
C PHE A 115 -13.16 3.62 0.56
N ASN A 116 -12.97 2.81 -0.48
CA ASN A 116 -13.87 1.70 -0.77
C ASN A 116 -13.88 0.67 0.37
N ASN A 117 -12.73 0.32 0.95
CA ASN A 117 -12.65 -0.60 2.09
C ASN A 117 -13.38 -0.05 3.33
N LEU A 118 -13.27 1.26 3.59
CA LEU A 118 -14.02 1.91 4.66
C LEU A 118 -15.54 1.88 4.41
N TYR A 119 -15.96 2.21 3.19
CA TYR A 119 -17.36 2.16 2.78
C TYR A 119 -17.95 0.74 2.92
N GLN A 120 -17.21 -0.28 2.46
CA GLN A 120 -17.62 -1.68 2.60
C GLN A 120 -17.70 -2.11 4.07
N THR A 121 -16.79 -1.63 4.93
CA THR A 121 -16.84 -1.88 6.38
C THR A 121 -18.12 -1.30 6.99
N TYR A 122 -18.49 -0.07 6.62
CA TYR A 122 -19.72 0.57 7.07
C TYR A 122 -20.98 -0.20 6.63
N LEU A 123 -21.02 -0.69 5.37
CA LEU A 123 -22.12 -1.49 4.88
C LEU A 123 -22.26 -2.83 5.62
N ILE A 124 -21.13 -3.50 5.91
CA ILE A 124 -21.14 -4.75 6.68
C ILE A 124 -21.63 -4.50 8.10
N ASP A 125 -21.24 -3.39 8.73
CA ASP A 125 -21.71 -3.03 10.07
C ASP A 125 -23.22 -2.82 10.13
N LYS A 126 -23.78 -2.19 9.08
CA LYS A 126 -25.23 -2.07 8.93
C LYS A 126 -25.89 -3.45 8.80
N GLN A 127 -25.38 -4.32 7.93
CA GLN A 127 -25.92 -5.67 7.75
C GLN A 127 -25.88 -6.51 9.03
N ILE A 128 -24.80 -6.40 9.81
CA ILE A 128 -24.64 -7.09 11.10
C ILE A 128 -25.66 -6.58 12.13
N SER A 129 -25.97 -5.28 12.13
CA SER A 129 -26.97 -4.70 13.04
C SER A 129 -28.41 -5.14 12.73
N ASP A 130 -28.67 -5.59 11.51
CA ASP A 130 -29.98 -6.07 11.07
C ASP A 130 -30.18 -7.59 11.33
N TYR A 131 -29.15 -8.29 11.85
CA TYR A 131 -29.19 -9.72 12.25
C TYR A 131 -29.46 -9.89 13.76
#